data_AF-A0A929GNY5-F1
#
_entry.id   AF-A0A929GNY5-F1
#
_cell.length_a   1.000
_cell.length_b   1.000
_cell.length_c   1.000
_cell.angle_alpha   90.00
_cell.angle_beta   90.00
_cell.angle_gamma   90.00
#
_symmetry.space_group_name_H-M   'P 1'
#
loop_
_entity.id
_entity.type
_entity.pdbx_description
1 polymer ?
#
loop_
_entity_poly.entity_id
_entity_poly.type
_entity_poly.pdbx_seq_one_letter_code
_entity_poly.pdbx_strand_id
1 'polypeptide(L)'
;MARLIEATDANGVVLDCHGWSSEKYQRAADSIKEGVIMYSEGMAIIKDMPGIVSGRVHNAIHLSPPLNLNKVIKPEFGIFRVCQRNEKSIHREVAIAFFNGYGMEINMFAPGRPESIIDDLFFLAKTTKLLRENTSNFLVQNWTPLLPTYKDSIWVNKWPLGQKVIYTVFSLIPEGFDGLLFEEKYEQGYHFVSLWHHYDLEVDTSNGNIYIPVSTRAFNKDWLGTRKEGNIDCIAKLPVILTASLDNGNITLEASRGDEIRLWPGDPSYQLEYKSYSTSNHEIDMYKEFGRYEGKLVIQLFEKDELLDERIFYFKPGKPKKISISEKSKPARKTPERMVYIPGGEFEFYSTNKDQFITYPTHNEHILTIIEPLYMDIYPVTNKEYHHFIQTTGYTPTDTANFLKHWQNGKYPPGEAEYPVAYIDIHDARAYAEWAGKRLPTEVEWQYAAQGTDLRKWPWGNEFDSTKCNNATGSPTAVDTYPTGESPFGIMDMVGNIWQLTDDVYDNGSYSFVIMKGGSYYHPTSSWWYVQGGPQPVNRTQMLLLVSPALNRNATVGFRCVKETK
;
A
#
# COMPACT_ATOMS: atom_id res chain seq x y z
N MET A 1 56.00 4.00 -5.48
CA MET A 1 54.69 3.42 -5.82
C MET A 1 54.68 1.92 -5.55
N ALA A 2 55.35 1.08 -6.36
CA ALA A 2 55.43 -0.37 -6.17
C ALA A 2 55.56 -0.83 -4.71
N ARG A 3 56.63 -0.37 -4.01
CA ARG A 3 56.86 -0.70 -2.59
C ARG A 3 55.71 -0.32 -1.65
N LEU A 4 54.98 0.76 -1.93
CA LEU A 4 53.83 1.18 -1.13
C LEU A 4 52.64 0.26 -1.38
N ILE A 5 52.31 -0.04 -2.64
CA ILE A 5 51.24 -0.97 -3.00
C ILE A 5 51.51 -2.36 -2.43
N GLU A 6 52.74 -2.84 -2.51
CA GLU A 6 53.15 -4.12 -1.95
C GLU A 6 53.00 -4.15 -0.41
N ALA A 7 53.34 -3.05 0.26
CA ALA A 7 53.26 -2.96 1.72
C ALA A 7 51.83 -2.78 2.26
N THR A 8 50.93 -2.15 1.49
CA THR A 8 49.57 -1.80 1.96
C THR A 8 48.45 -2.61 1.32
N ASP A 9 48.73 -3.34 0.23
CA ASP A 9 47.75 -4.01 -0.63
C ASP A 9 46.65 -3.07 -1.18
N ALA A 10 46.95 -1.77 -1.27
CA ALA A 10 45.97 -0.76 -1.66
C ALA A 10 45.44 -0.98 -3.09
N ASN A 11 44.11 -0.91 -3.25
CA ASN A 11 43.44 -0.92 -4.56
C ASN A 11 43.42 0.46 -5.24
N GLY A 12 43.84 1.51 -4.55
CA GLY A 12 43.87 2.86 -5.07
C GLY A 12 44.81 3.77 -4.30
N VAL A 13 45.25 4.85 -4.96
CA VAL A 13 46.20 5.82 -4.42
C VAL A 13 45.68 7.22 -4.66
N VAL A 14 45.56 7.97 -3.57
CA VAL A 14 45.33 9.42 -3.60
C VAL A 14 46.66 10.13 -3.84
N LEU A 15 46.73 10.88 -4.93
CA LEU A 15 47.89 11.66 -5.34
C LEU A 15 47.82 13.04 -4.70
N ASP A 16 48.22 13.10 -3.43
CA ASP A 16 48.27 14.34 -2.64
C ASP A 16 49.08 15.43 -3.37
N CYS A 17 48.54 16.64 -3.43
CA CYS A 17 49.03 17.81 -4.15
C CYS A 17 49.18 17.65 -5.68
N HIS A 18 48.64 16.59 -6.27
CA HIS A 18 48.76 16.31 -7.71
C HIS A 18 47.40 16.18 -8.40
N GLY A 19 47.29 16.83 -9.56
CA GLY A 19 46.11 16.80 -10.44
C GLY A 19 46.07 15.65 -11.44
N TRP A 20 47.17 14.89 -11.58
CA TRP A 20 47.41 13.92 -12.66
C TRP A 20 48.26 12.73 -12.18
N SER A 21 48.24 11.62 -12.92
CA SER A 21 49.19 10.51 -12.78
C SER A 21 49.96 10.28 -14.07
N SER A 22 51.24 9.92 -13.96
CA SER A 22 52.05 9.54 -15.13
C SER A 22 51.87 8.06 -15.46
N GLU A 23 52.06 7.67 -16.73
CA GLU A 23 52.13 6.25 -17.12
C GLU A 23 53.16 5.48 -16.30
N LYS A 24 54.29 6.11 -15.94
CA LYS A 24 55.32 5.49 -15.11
C LYS A 24 54.83 5.18 -13.70
N TYR A 25 54.00 6.05 -13.12
CA TYR A 25 53.39 5.84 -11.80
C TYR A 25 52.36 4.71 -11.86
N GLN A 26 51.50 4.71 -12.88
CA GLN A 26 50.51 3.66 -13.11
C GLN A 26 51.18 2.29 -13.30
N ARG A 27 52.15 2.18 -14.23
CA ARG A 27 52.92 0.93 -14.47
C ARG A 27 53.65 0.43 -13.22
N ALA A 28 54.14 1.34 -12.38
CA ALA A 28 54.81 0.95 -11.13
C ALA A 28 53.83 0.47 -10.04
N ALA A 29 52.55 0.86 -10.10
CA ALA A 29 51.52 0.26 -9.26
C ALA A 29 51.07 -1.09 -9.83
N ASP A 30 50.79 -1.12 -11.14
CA ASP A 30 50.33 -2.31 -11.85
C ASP A 30 51.36 -3.45 -11.88
N SER A 31 52.65 -3.15 -11.74
CA SER A 31 53.69 -4.18 -11.59
C SER A 31 53.55 -5.02 -10.32
N ILE A 32 52.81 -4.52 -9.33
CA ILE A 32 52.50 -5.25 -8.09
C ILE A 32 51.06 -5.76 -8.13
N LYS A 33 50.10 -4.89 -8.50
CA LYS A 33 48.68 -5.20 -8.53
C LYS A 33 48.03 -4.45 -9.69
N GLU A 34 47.56 -5.19 -10.69
CA GLU A 34 46.91 -4.61 -11.86
C GLU A 34 45.61 -3.89 -11.48
N GLY A 35 45.37 -2.73 -12.07
CA GLY A 35 44.14 -1.97 -11.89
C GLY A 35 44.12 -1.09 -10.65
N VAL A 36 45.27 -0.74 -10.10
CA VAL A 36 45.34 0.22 -8.98
C VAL A 36 44.84 1.59 -9.47
N ILE A 37 43.81 2.09 -8.79
CA ILE A 37 43.13 3.34 -9.12
C ILE A 37 44.01 4.54 -8.73
N MET A 38 44.28 5.43 -9.67
CA MET A 38 44.93 6.72 -9.40
C MET A 38 43.88 7.83 -9.26
N TYR A 39 43.93 8.53 -8.13
CA TYR A 39 42.97 9.55 -7.74
C TYR A 39 43.64 10.89 -7.46
N SER A 40 43.14 11.96 -8.07
CA SER A 40 43.66 13.31 -7.92
C SER A 40 43.16 14.00 -6.65
N GLU A 41 44.07 14.60 -5.89
CA GLU A 41 43.73 15.52 -4.78
C GLU A 41 43.21 16.87 -5.29
N GLY A 42 43.72 17.35 -6.43
CA GLY A 42 43.31 18.59 -7.05
C GLY A 42 42.03 18.45 -7.88
N MET A 43 41.51 19.59 -8.33
CA MET A 43 40.60 19.61 -9.47
C MET A 43 41.35 19.11 -10.71
N ALA A 44 40.98 17.95 -11.22
CA ALA A 44 41.51 17.46 -12.48
C ALA A 44 41.09 18.42 -13.61
N ILE A 45 42.05 19.07 -14.25
CA ILE A 45 41.81 19.79 -15.50
C ILE A 45 41.95 18.83 -16.69
N ILE A 46 41.36 19.18 -17.83
CA ILE A 46 41.25 18.27 -19.01
C ILE A 46 42.58 17.60 -19.37
N LYS A 47 43.68 18.36 -19.38
CA LYS A 47 45.02 17.85 -19.72
C LYS A 47 45.53 16.74 -18.78
N ASP A 48 45.03 16.72 -17.55
CA ASP A 48 45.52 15.90 -16.44
C ASP A 48 44.67 14.62 -16.27
N MET A 49 43.45 14.59 -16.83
CA MET A 49 42.50 13.48 -16.76
C MET A 49 42.92 12.14 -17.41
N PRO A 50 43.84 12.05 -18.40
CA PRO A 50 44.18 10.76 -19.00
C PRO A 50 44.81 9.73 -18.05
N GLY A 51 45.48 10.18 -16.99
CA GLY A 51 46.18 9.31 -16.04
C GLY A 51 45.40 8.97 -14.76
N ILE A 52 44.17 9.47 -14.63
CA ILE A 52 43.35 9.32 -13.43
C ILE A 52 41.91 8.99 -13.83
N VAL A 53 41.19 8.30 -12.94
CA VAL A 53 39.79 7.90 -13.18
C VAL A 53 38.81 8.69 -12.33
N SER A 54 39.30 9.39 -11.31
CA SER A 54 38.52 10.30 -10.48
C SER A 54 39.36 11.43 -9.89
N GLY A 55 38.68 12.47 -9.44
CA GLY A 55 39.27 13.61 -8.75
C GLY A 55 38.27 14.28 -7.82
N ARG A 56 38.73 15.32 -7.12
CA ARG A 56 37.88 16.09 -6.22
C ARG A 56 37.75 17.55 -6.57
N VAL A 57 36.62 18.11 -6.18
CA VAL A 57 36.27 19.52 -6.33
C VAL A 57 36.21 20.09 -4.92
N HIS A 58 37.22 20.89 -4.57
CA HIS A 58 37.12 21.79 -3.41
C HIS A 58 36.11 22.89 -3.70
N ASN A 59 35.62 23.58 -2.66
CA ASN A 59 34.70 24.73 -2.68
C ASN A 59 35.02 25.78 -3.77
N ALA A 60 34.85 25.47 -5.05
CA ALA A 60 35.34 26.25 -6.20
C ALA A 60 34.23 26.50 -7.22
N ILE A 61 33.06 25.91 -7.04
CA ILE A 61 31.85 26.21 -7.81
C ILE A 61 31.04 27.23 -7.01
N HIS A 62 31.40 28.50 -7.19
CA HIS A 62 30.73 29.63 -6.51
C HIS A 62 29.68 30.33 -7.38
N LEU A 63 29.75 30.15 -8.70
CA LEU A 63 28.87 30.82 -9.66
C LEU A 63 27.59 30.00 -9.88
N SER A 64 26.45 30.68 -9.92
CA SER A 64 25.16 30.11 -10.29
C SER A 64 24.95 30.23 -11.81
N PRO A 65 24.43 29.20 -12.51
CA PRO A 65 24.11 27.88 -11.98
C PRO A 65 25.38 27.09 -11.62
N PRO A 66 25.36 26.32 -10.53
CA PRO A 66 26.55 25.61 -10.08
C PRO A 66 26.78 24.33 -10.90
N LEU A 67 27.20 24.51 -12.15
CA LEU A 67 27.54 23.46 -13.11
C LEU A 67 29.04 23.15 -13.05
N ASN A 68 29.45 21.88 -13.06
CA ASN A 68 30.86 21.53 -13.29
C ASN A 68 31.08 21.16 -14.75
N LEU A 69 32.01 21.87 -15.38
CA LEU A 69 32.39 21.62 -16.75
C LEU A 69 33.09 20.27 -16.93
N ASN A 70 33.76 19.74 -15.88
CA ASN A 70 34.40 18.42 -15.96
C ASN A 70 33.39 17.32 -16.27
N LYS A 71 32.17 17.42 -15.74
CA LYS A 71 31.10 16.46 -16.02
C LYS A 71 30.53 16.61 -17.43
N VAL A 72 30.62 17.79 -18.03
CA VAL A 72 30.26 18.01 -19.44
C VAL A 72 31.33 17.41 -20.36
N ILE A 73 32.59 17.52 -19.99
CA ILE A 73 33.74 17.08 -20.81
C ILE A 73 33.95 15.57 -20.73
N LYS A 74 33.86 14.99 -19.52
CA LYS A 74 34.12 13.57 -19.25
C LYS A 74 33.08 13.04 -18.26
N PRO A 75 31.85 12.76 -18.69
CA PRO A 75 30.73 12.41 -17.81
C PRO A 75 30.98 11.17 -16.93
N GLU A 76 31.74 10.20 -17.43
CA GLU A 76 32.14 9.00 -16.69
C GLU A 76 33.23 9.25 -15.63
N PHE A 77 33.85 10.43 -15.61
CA PHE A 77 34.87 10.78 -14.65
C PHE A 77 34.28 10.93 -13.24
N GLY A 78 34.82 10.16 -12.29
CA GLY A 78 34.37 10.22 -10.90
C GLY A 78 34.74 11.56 -10.27
N ILE A 79 33.74 12.35 -9.87
CA ILE A 79 33.94 13.64 -9.22
C ILE A 79 33.38 13.56 -7.82
N PHE A 80 34.21 13.91 -6.84
CA PHE A 80 33.80 14.01 -5.44
C PHE A 80 33.85 15.46 -4.99
N ARG A 81 32.72 15.97 -4.49
CA ARG A 81 32.69 17.30 -3.89
C ARG A 81 33.16 17.20 -2.45
N VAL A 82 34.21 17.96 -2.12
CA VAL A 82 34.83 17.92 -0.79
C VAL A 82 34.02 18.76 0.17
N CYS A 83 33.72 18.21 1.34
CA CYS A 83 33.06 18.91 2.42
C CYS A 83 33.78 18.70 3.75
N GLN A 84 33.83 19.73 4.57
CA GLN A 84 34.40 19.65 5.90
C GLN A 84 33.30 19.54 6.94
N ARG A 85 33.25 18.41 7.66
CA ARG A 85 32.19 18.12 8.64
C ARG A 85 32.12 19.15 9.79
N ASN A 86 33.27 19.69 10.17
CA ASN A 86 33.44 20.51 11.37
C ASN A 86 33.25 22.01 11.15
N GLU A 87 33.23 22.51 9.91
CA GLU A 87 33.19 23.95 9.65
C GLU A 87 31.78 24.53 9.84
N LYS A 88 30.84 24.16 8.97
CA LYS A 88 29.46 24.66 8.88
C LYS A 88 28.58 23.61 8.18
N SER A 89 27.29 23.89 8.04
CA SER A 89 26.38 23.04 7.27
C SER A 89 26.94 22.72 5.88
N ILE A 90 26.69 21.49 5.42
CA ILE A 90 27.10 20.97 4.11
C ILE A 90 25.92 20.85 3.13
N HIS A 91 24.73 21.31 3.52
CA HIS A 91 23.47 21.18 2.75
C HIS A 91 23.61 21.60 1.29
N ARG A 92 24.06 22.84 1.03
CA ARG A 92 24.25 23.37 -0.33
C ARG A 92 25.19 22.49 -1.14
N GLU A 93 26.28 22.03 -0.52
CA GLU A 93 27.29 21.24 -1.21
C GLU A 93 26.73 19.87 -1.62
N VAL A 94 25.93 19.25 -0.74
CA VAL A 94 25.19 18.01 -1.05
C VAL A 94 24.18 18.25 -2.18
N ALA A 95 23.43 19.35 -2.14
CA ALA A 95 22.45 19.70 -3.16
C ALA A 95 23.11 19.90 -4.54
N ILE A 96 24.24 20.62 -4.59
CA ILE A 96 24.97 20.83 -5.84
C ILE A 96 25.61 19.53 -6.33
N ALA A 97 26.17 18.72 -5.42
CA ALA A 97 26.74 17.43 -5.79
C ALA A 97 25.69 16.55 -6.47
N PHE A 98 24.50 16.44 -5.87
CA PHE A 98 23.37 15.72 -6.44
C PHE A 98 22.94 16.30 -7.79
N PHE A 99 22.73 17.62 -7.87
CA PHE A 99 22.30 18.30 -9.10
C PHE A 99 23.18 17.99 -10.30
N ASN A 100 24.45 17.67 -10.06
CA ASN A 100 25.40 17.37 -11.11
C ASN A 100 25.78 15.88 -11.24
N GLY A 101 25.20 14.99 -10.44
CA GLY A 101 25.58 13.57 -10.45
C GLY A 101 26.98 13.30 -9.88
N TYR A 102 27.39 13.99 -8.80
CA TYR A 102 28.66 13.79 -8.09
C TYR A 102 28.54 12.93 -6.86
N GLY A 103 29.64 12.29 -6.50
CA GLY A 103 29.86 11.79 -5.17
C GLY A 103 30.25 12.90 -4.19
N MET A 104 30.33 12.53 -2.92
CA MET A 104 30.76 13.41 -1.83
C MET A 104 31.96 12.81 -1.11
N GLU A 105 32.90 13.67 -0.71
CA GLU A 105 34.01 13.32 0.16
C GLU A 105 33.88 14.14 1.45
N ILE A 106 33.82 13.46 2.60
CA ILE A 106 33.66 14.12 3.91
C ILE A 106 34.99 14.09 4.66
N ASN A 107 35.59 15.27 4.79
CA ASN A 107 36.75 15.47 5.63
C ASN A 107 36.35 15.49 7.11
N MET A 108 36.96 14.60 7.88
CA MET A 108 36.70 14.39 9.32
C MET A 108 37.88 14.80 10.20
N PHE A 109 38.80 15.64 9.71
CA PHE A 109 40.08 15.96 10.36
C PHE A 109 39.94 16.48 11.79
N ALA A 110 38.97 17.36 12.06
CA ALA A 110 38.80 17.95 13.38
C ALA A 110 37.64 17.32 14.17
N PRO A 111 37.77 17.27 15.52
CA PRO A 111 36.63 16.99 16.39
C PRO A 111 35.64 18.16 16.30
N GLY A 112 34.41 17.86 15.88
CA GLY A 112 33.37 18.87 15.69
C GLY A 112 32.14 18.27 15.00
N ARG A 113 30.96 18.56 15.55
CA ARG A 113 29.65 18.17 15.03
C ARG A 113 28.70 19.36 15.20
N PRO A 114 28.55 20.21 14.17
CA PRO A 114 27.59 21.31 14.25
C PRO A 114 26.18 20.76 14.45
N GLU A 115 25.30 21.53 15.07
CA GLU A 115 23.92 21.09 15.36
C GLU A 115 23.17 20.63 14.11
N SER A 116 23.43 21.28 12.96
CA SER A 116 22.82 20.93 11.67
C SER A 116 23.35 19.64 11.02
N ILE A 117 24.38 18.99 11.58
CA ILE A 117 25.06 17.89 10.87
C ILE A 117 24.15 16.68 10.68
N ILE A 118 23.21 16.43 11.60
CA ILE A 118 22.29 15.30 11.49
C ILE A 118 21.35 15.49 10.30
N ASP A 119 20.76 16.68 10.16
CA ASP A 119 19.87 17.02 9.04
C ASP A 119 20.63 16.95 7.71
N ASP A 120 21.86 17.50 7.67
CA ASP A 120 22.73 17.43 6.50
C ASP A 120 23.07 15.99 6.11
N LEU A 121 23.30 15.09 7.10
CA LEU A 121 23.57 13.68 6.84
C LEU A 121 22.33 12.93 6.36
N PHE A 122 21.13 13.26 6.84
CA PHE A 122 19.89 12.71 6.28
C PHE A 122 19.65 13.18 4.85
N PHE A 123 19.90 14.46 4.57
CA PHE A 123 19.83 15.01 3.23
C PHE A 123 20.85 14.35 2.28
N LEU A 124 22.09 14.13 2.75
CA LEU A 124 23.12 13.36 2.04
C LEU A 124 22.72 11.91 1.82
N ALA A 125 22.15 11.25 2.82
CA ALA A 125 21.73 9.86 2.71
C ALA A 125 20.68 9.72 1.59
N LYS A 126 19.70 10.62 1.54
CA LYS A 126 18.66 10.63 0.51
C LYS A 126 19.20 10.88 -0.89
N THR A 127 20.05 11.90 -1.08
CA THR A 127 20.67 12.16 -2.40
C THR A 127 21.61 11.03 -2.83
N THR A 128 22.37 10.46 -1.90
CA THR A 128 23.27 9.33 -2.19
C THR A 128 22.51 8.08 -2.61
N LYS A 129 21.35 7.80 -1.99
CA LYS A 129 20.47 6.70 -2.40
C LYS A 129 20.02 6.89 -3.85
N LEU A 130 19.50 8.08 -4.20
CA LEU A 130 19.08 8.39 -5.58
C LEU A 130 20.21 8.26 -6.60
N LEU A 131 21.43 8.70 -6.25
CA LEU A 131 22.61 8.55 -7.12
C LEU A 131 22.95 7.07 -7.35
N ARG A 132 22.93 6.26 -6.30
CA ARG A 132 23.28 4.82 -6.38
C ARG A 132 22.26 4.05 -7.21
N GLU A 133 20.97 4.30 -6.98
CA GLU A 133 19.86 3.63 -7.66
C GLU A 133 19.70 4.07 -9.13
N ASN A 134 20.45 5.08 -9.57
CA ASN A 134 20.42 5.57 -10.94
C ASN A 134 21.83 5.82 -11.49
N THR A 135 22.82 5.04 -11.02
CA THR A 135 24.25 5.26 -11.29
C THR A 135 24.51 5.38 -12.78
N SER A 136 23.93 4.49 -13.58
CA SER A 136 24.13 4.41 -15.02
C SER A 136 23.67 5.67 -15.75
N ASN A 137 22.59 6.31 -15.30
CA ASN A 137 22.10 7.57 -15.89
C ASN A 137 23.09 8.71 -15.70
N PHE A 138 23.82 8.74 -14.58
CA PHE A 138 24.79 9.78 -14.28
C PHE A 138 26.15 9.57 -14.97
N LEU A 139 26.32 8.49 -15.75
CA LEU A 139 27.54 8.20 -16.50
C LEU A 139 27.39 8.43 -18.01
N VAL A 140 26.20 8.81 -18.48
CA VAL A 140 25.91 8.93 -19.92
C VAL A 140 26.60 10.14 -20.55
N GLN A 141 27.08 9.95 -21.78
CA GLN A 141 27.80 11.02 -22.50
C GLN A 141 26.88 12.10 -23.09
N ASN A 142 25.65 11.73 -23.41
CA ASN A 142 24.66 12.57 -24.08
C ASN A 142 23.69 13.26 -23.09
N TRP A 143 24.12 13.50 -21.85
CA TRP A 143 23.32 14.27 -20.90
C TRP A 143 23.25 15.74 -21.33
N THR A 144 22.17 16.43 -20.95
CA THR A 144 21.92 17.83 -21.33
C THR A 144 21.86 18.68 -20.06
N PRO A 145 22.87 19.53 -19.79
CA PRO A 145 22.81 20.46 -18.68
C PRO A 145 21.86 21.62 -18.95
N LEU A 146 21.27 22.16 -17.89
CA LEU A 146 20.55 23.45 -17.88
C LEU A 146 19.47 23.56 -18.98
N LEU A 147 18.49 22.66 -18.93
CA LEU A 147 17.29 22.77 -19.76
C LEU A 147 16.60 24.14 -19.56
N PRO A 148 15.96 24.68 -20.60
CA PRO A 148 15.09 25.84 -20.45
C PRO A 148 13.98 25.57 -19.42
N THR A 149 13.82 26.49 -18.46
CA THR A 149 12.78 26.44 -17.43
C THR A 149 11.89 27.68 -17.51
N TYR A 150 10.64 27.55 -17.06
CA TYR A 150 9.68 28.66 -16.98
C TYR A 150 9.88 29.57 -15.75
N LYS A 151 10.82 29.22 -14.88
CA LYS A 151 11.08 29.92 -13.63
C LYS A 151 12.57 30.17 -13.46
N ASP A 152 12.93 31.45 -13.39
CA ASP A 152 14.28 31.86 -13.05
C ASP A 152 14.72 31.31 -11.69
N SER A 153 16.03 31.11 -11.52
CA SER A 153 16.63 30.58 -10.29
C SER A 153 16.23 29.13 -9.94
N ILE A 154 15.65 28.42 -10.90
CA ILE A 154 15.46 26.98 -10.88
C ILE A 154 16.09 26.39 -12.15
N TRP A 155 17.02 25.46 -11.97
CA TRP A 155 17.76 24.83 -13.06
C TRP A 155 17.50 23.33 -13.08
N VAL A 156 17.51 22.75 -14.29
CA VAL A 156 17.24 21.34 -14.53
C VAL A 156 18.33 20.75 -15.42
N ASN A 157 18.88 19.59 -15.07
CA ASN A 157 19.72 18.79 -15.96
C ASN A 157 18.96 17.53 -16.38
N LYS A 158 19.21 17.03 -17.59
CA LYS A 158 18.60 15.82 -18.17
C LYS A 158 19.65 14.73 -18.37
N TRP A 159 19.38 13.54 -17.86
CA TRP A 159 20.28 12.38 -17.85
C TRP A 159 19.59 11.17 -18.54
N PRO A 160 19.63 11.08 -19.87
CA PRO A 160 18.92 10.05 -20.62
C PRO A 160 19.72 8.75 -20.73
N LEU A 161 19.11 7.61 -20.44
CA LEU A 161 19.68 6.27 -20.64
C LEU A 161 18.62 5.28 -21.15
N GLY A 162 18.69 4.92 -22.43
CA GLY A 162 17.72 4.01 -23.04
C GLY A 162 16.29 4.57 -22.90
N GLN A 163 15.43 3.84 -22.18
CA GLN A 163 14.04 4.24 -21.88
C GLN A 163 13.90 5.02 -20.56
N LYS A 164 14.94 5.10 -19.72
CA LYS A 164 14.87 5.83 -18.44
C LYS A 164 15.50 7.21 -18.60
N VAL A 165 14.83 8.27 -18.15
CA VAL A 165 15.43 9.61 -18.08
C VAL A 165 15.32 10.15 -16.67
N ILE A 166 16.44 10.60 -16.12
CA ILE A 166 16.48 11.29 -14.83
C ILE A 166 16.65 12.78 -15.06
N TYR A 167 15.92 13.58 -14.30
CA TYR A 167 16.06 15.03 -14.25
C TYR A 167 16.44 15.42 -12.84
N THR A 168 17.54 16.15 -12.69
CA THR A 168 17.94 16.72 -11.41
C THR A 168 17.60 18.19 -11.40
N VAL A 169 16.92 18.64 -10.35
CA VAL A 169 16.47 20.02 -10.18
C VAL A 169 17.27 20.68 -9.05
N PHE A 170 17.68 21.94 -9.23
CA PHE A 170 18.21 22.78 -8.18
C PHE A 170 17.49 24.13 -8.16
N SER A 171 16.96 24.52 -7.01
CA SER A 171 16.20 25.74 -6.79
C SER A 171 16.88 26.62 -5.75
N LEU A 172 16.97 27.92 -6.04
CA LEU A 172 17.36 28.96 -5.07
C LEU A 172 16.17 29.83 -4.64
N ILE A 173 14.92 29.40 -4.87
CA ILE A 173 13.73 30.15 -4.47
C ILE A 173 13.44 29.92 -2.97
N PRO A 174 13.56 30.93 -2.09
CA PRO A 174 13.36 30.76 -0.65
C PRO A 174 11.95 30.33 -0.27
N GLU A 175 10.94 30.80 -0.99
CA GLU A 175 9.53 30.47 -0.75
C GLU A 175 9.17 29.03 -1.16
N GLY A 176 10.12 28.31 -1.78
CA GLY A 176 9.85 27.04 -2.45
C GLY A 176 9.19 27.26 -3.81
N PHE A 177 8.95 26.16 -4.51
CA PHE A 177 8.27 26.17 -5.80
C PHE A 177 7.44 24.92 -5.93
N ASP A 178 6.20 25.05 -6.39
CA ASP A 178 5.32 23.94 -6.74
C ASP A 178 4.52 24.33 -7.98
N GLY A 179 4.81 23.70 -9.11
CA GLY A 179 4.17 24.02 -10.39
C GLY A 179 4.92 23.52 -11.60
N LEU A 180 4.38 23.81 -12.79
CA LEU A 180 4.95 23.44 -14.08
C LEU A 180 6.28 24.16 -14.32
N LEU A 181 7.35 23.42 -14.65
CA LEU A 181 8.70 23.97 -14.73
C LEU A 181 9.37 23.85 -16.10
N PHE A 182 9.25 22.73 -16.80
CA PHE A 182 9.91 22.51 -18.11
C PHE A 182 9.10 21.58 -19.00
N GLU A 183 9.39 21.61 -20.31
CA GLU A 183 8.71 20.77 -21.31
C GLU A 183 9.40 19.42 -21.50
N GLU A 184 8.62 18.39 -21.76
CA GLU A 184 9.08 17.11 -22.29
C GLU A 184 8.12 16.59 -23.36
N LYS A 185 8.56 15.63 -24.17
CA LYS A 185 7.70 15.00 -25.17
C LYS A 185 6.81 13.96 -24.52
N TYR A 186 5.51 14.02 -24.85
CA TYR A 186 4.59 12.94 -24.54
C TYR A 186 5.04 11.66 -25.26
N GLU A 187 5.05 10.55 -24.54
CA GLU A 187 5.35 9.24 -25.09
C GLU A 187 4.47 8.20 -24.41
N GLN A 188 3.70 7.46 -25.20
CA GLN A 188 2.82 6.43 -24.67
C GLN A 188 3.65 5.30 -24.03
N GLY A 189 3.17 4.76 -22.91
CA GLY A 189 3.88 3.71 -22.17
C GLY A 189 4.94 4.24 -21.19
N TYR A 190 4.95 5.55 -20.93
CA TYR A 190 5.78 6.17 -19.92
C TYR A 190 4.93 6.91 -18.90
N HIS A 191 5.51 7.09 -17.72
CA HIS A 191 4.96 7.91 -16.66
C HIS A 191 6.08 8.66 -15.95
N PHE A 192 5.68 9.62 -15.11
CA PHE A 192 6.60 10.55 -14.47
C PHE A 192 6.43 10.46 -12.96
N VAL A 193 7.55 10.39 -12.25
CA VAL A 193 7.58 10.27 -10.79
C VAL A 193 8.57 11.29 -10.23
N SER A 194 8.22 11.96 -9.13
CA SER A 194 9.25 12.60 -8.30
C SER A 194 9.90 11.53 -7.45
N LEU A 195 11.12 11.11 -7.78
CA LEU A 195 11.92 10.20 -6.95
C LEU A 195 12.37 10.86 -5.64
N TRP A 196 12.34 12.20 -5.56
CA TRP A 196 12.64 12.90 -4.31
C TRP A 196 11.47 12.84 -3.34
N HIS A 197 10.23 12.96 -3.80
CA HIS A 197 9.06 12.98 -2.93
C HIS A 197 8.24 11.69 -2.97
N HIS A 198 8.56 10.77 -3.88
CA HIS A 198 7.86 9.51 -4.14
C HIS A 198 6.36 9.72 -4.33
N TYR A 199 5.99 10.36 -5.44
CA TYR A 199 4.61 10.46 -5.92
C TYR A 199 4.58 10.53 -7.45
N ASP A 200 3.48 10.02 -8.03
CA ASP A 200 3.22 10.07 -9.47
C ASP A 200 2.87 11.51 -9.89
N LEU A 201 3.49 11.99 -10.97
CA LEU A 201 3.24 13.31 -11.52
C LEU A 201 2.09 13.25 -12.52
N GLU A 202 1.05 14.04 -12.26
CA GLU A 202 0.00 14.29 -13.23
C GLU A 202 0.51 15.24 -14.31
N VAL A 203 0.61 14.77 -15.55
CA VAL A 203 1.06 15.55 -16.70
C VAL A 203 -0.11 15.84 -17.64
N ASP A 204 -0.35 17.13 -17.93
CA ASP A 204 -1.37 17.57 -18.89
C ASP A 204 -0.87 17.35 -20.33
N THR A 205 -1.67 16.66 -21.15
CA THR A 205 -1.33 16.26 -22.52
C THR A 205 -1.87 17.19 -23.61
N SER A 206 -2.46 18.33 -23.26
CA SER A 206 -3.01 19.25 -24.26
C SER A 206 -1.88 19.90 -25.11
N ASN A 207 -1.82 19.52 -26.40
CA ASN A 207 -0.94 20.05 -27.46
C ASN A 207 0.42 19.35 -27.74
N GLY A 208 0.59 18.08 -27.37
CA GLY A 208 1.71 17.23 -27.82
C GLY A 208 3.04 17.43 -27.09
N ASN A 209 3.21 18.57 -26.41
CA ASN A 209 4.21 18.75 -25.35
C ASN A 209 3.53 18.54 -24.00
N ILE A 210 4.23 17.90 -23.06
CA ILE A 210 3.82 17.79 -21.66
C ILE A 210 4.67 18.73 -20.82
N TYR A 211 4.03 19.36 -19.85
CA TYR A 211 4.69 20.25 -18.90
C TYR A 211 4.94 19.48 -17.61
N ILE A 212 6.19 19.41 -17.18
CA ILE A 212 6.58 18.62 -16.02
C ILE A 212 6.47 19.50 -14.76
N PRO A 213 5.61 19.13 -13.79
CA PRO A 213 5.57 19.79 -12.50
C PRO A 213 6.79 19.40 -11.64
N VAL A 214 7.24 20.35 -10.84
CA VAL A 214 8.37 20.18 -9.92
C VAL A 214 8.02 20.81 -8.58
N SER A 215 8.41 20.15 -7.49
CA SER A 215 8.19 20.63 -6.13
C SER A 215 9.50 20.76 -5.37
N THR A 216 9.86 21.97 -4.93
CA THR A 216 11.03 22.22 -4.09
C THR A 216 10.63 22.91 -2.80
N ARG A 217 11.21 22.47 -1.68
CA ARG A 217 10.89 23.00 -0.35
C ARG A 217 11.35 24.45 -0.19
N ALA A 218 10.58 25.20 0.60
CA ALA A 218 11.00 26.51 1.10
C ALA A 218 12.21 26.41 2.03
N PHE A 219 12.98 27.50 2.13
CA PHE A 219 14.08 27.66 3.07
C PHE A 219 14.20 29.14 3.50
N ASN A 220 14.91 29.40 4.60
CA ASN A 220 15.02 30.77 5.09
C ASN A 220 15.79 31.63 4.07
N LYS A 221 15.20 32.76 3.66
CA LYS A 221 15.80 33.71 2.71
C LYS A 221 17.20 34.21 3.13
N ASP A 222 17.47 34.32 4.43
CA ASP A 222 18.79 34.71 4.96
C ASP A 222 19.88 33.67 4.68
N TRP A 223 19.50 32.47 4.24
CA TRP A 223 20.46 31.44 3.84
C TRP A 223 21.01 31.64 2.43
N LEU A 224 20.41 32.50 1.60
CA LEU A 224 20.94 32.82 0.27
C LEU A 224 22.40 33.31 0.36
N GLY A 225 23.25 32.78 -0.51
CA GLY A 225 24.70 33.01 -0.51
C GLY A 225 25.47 32.26 0.59
N THR A 226 24.80 31.43 1.40
CA THR A 226 25.43 30.62 2.45
C THR A 226 25.46 29.13 2.09
N ARG A 227 26.11 28.29 2.91
CA ARG A 227 26.12 26.83 2.73
C ARG A 227 24.80 26.13 3.05
N LYS A 228 23.77 26.87 3.47
CA LYS A 228 22.41 26.36 3.75
C LYS A 228 21.42 26.63 2.62
N GLU A 229 21.83 27.34 1.57
CA GLU A 229 20.91 27.71 0.50
C GLU A 229 20.53 26.53 -0.40
N GLY A 230 19.35 26.66 -0.97
CA GLY A 230 18.88 25.86 -2.08
C GLY A 230 18.23 24.55 -1.67
N ASN A 231 17.39 24.06 -2.57
CA ASN A 231 16.72 22.78 -2.46
C ASN A 231 16.67 22.08 -3.81
N ILE A 232 16.35 20.80 -3.80
CA ILE A 232 16.35 19.94 -4.98
C ILE A 232 15.01 19.24 -5.16
N ASP A 233 14.84 18.72 -6.35
CA ASP A 233 13.89 17.67 -6.70
C ASP A 233 14.60 16.70 -7.68
N CYS A 234 14.04 15.51 -7.86
CA CYS A 234 14.52 14.54 -8.82
C CYS A 234 13.33 13.92 -9.52
N ILE A 235 13.17 14.22 -10.81
CA ILE A 235 12.08 13.69 -11.61
C ILE A 235 12.62 12.54 -12.45
N ALA A 236 11.84 11.46 -12.59
CA ALA A 236 12.14 10.38 -13.50
C ALA A 236 11.02 10.23 -14.53
N LYS A 237 11.40 10.13 -15.80
CA LYS A 237 10.55 9.56 -16.85
C LYS A 237 10.89 8.07 -16.92
N LEU A 238 9.92 7.24 -16.55
CA LEU A 238 10.08 5.79 -16.45
C LEU A 238 9.16 5.10 -17.48
N PRO A 239 9.61 4.04 -18.15
CA PRO A 239 8.71 3.17 -18.89
C PRO A 239 7.80 2.41 -17.90
N VAL A 240 6.55 2.15 -18.28
CA VAL A 240 5.63 1.33 -17.49
C VAL A 240 6.04 -0.14 -17.64
N ILE A 241 6.81 -0.63 -16.68
CA ILE A 241 7.31 -2.02 -16.60
C ILE A 241 6.60 -2.76 -15.47
N LEU A 242 6.37 -2.05 -14.36
CA LEU A 242 5.72 -2.51 -13.14
C LEU A 242 4.23 -2.15 -13.19
N THR A 243 3.39 -3.18 -13.24
CA THR A 243 1.96 -3.04 -13.03
C THR A 243 1.64 -3.40 -11.59
N ALA A 244 0.89 -2.52 -10.93
CA ALA A 244 0.38 -2.75 -9.60
C ALA A 244 -1.08 -2.29 -9.54
N SER A 245 -1.91 -3.03 -8.83
CA SER A 245 -3.30 -2.63 -8.54
C SER A 245 -3.67 -3.00 -7.11
N LEU A 246 -4.46 -2.13 -6.49
CA LEU A 246 -4.95 -2.31 -5.13
C LEU A 246 -6.43 -2.67 -5.19
N ASP A 247 -6.78 -3.85 -4.70
CA ASP A 247 -8.18 -4.29 -4.55
C ASP A 247 -8.42 -4.83 -3.15
N ASN A 248 -9.46 -4.33 -2.48
CA ASN A 248 -9.91 -4.77 -1.15
C ASN A 248 -8.85 -4.87 -0.04
N GLY A 249 -7.70 -4.20 -0.19
CA GLY A 249 -6.58 -4.29 0.77
C GLY A 249 -5.46 -5.24 0.33
N ASN A 250 -5.63 -5.96 -0.78
CA ASN A 250 -4.59 -6.73 -1.43
C ASN A 250 -3.94 -5.92 -2.55
N ILE A 251 -2.65 -6.10 -2.74
CA ILE A 251 -1.95 -5.54 -3.89
C ILE A 251 -1.51 -6.67 -4.82
N THR A 252 -1.89 -6.56 -6.09
CA THR A 252 -1.41 -7.45 -7.13
C THR A 252 -0.26 -6.78 -7.87
N LEU A 253 0.86 -7.48 -8.03
CA LEU A 253 2.09 -6.99 -8.64
C LEU A 253 2.51 -7.88 -9.80
N GLU A 254 2.92 -7.25 -10.89
CA GLU A 254 3.50 -7.92 -12.05
C GLU A 254 4.53 -7.00 -12.71
N ALA A 255 5.70 -7.55 -13.05
CA ALA A 255 6.75 -6.82 -13.76
C ALA A 255 7.20 -7.60 -15.00
N SER A 256 7.29 -6.92 -16.14
CA SER A 256 7.70 -7.56 -17.40
C SER A 256 9.21 -7.86 -17.50
N ARG A 257 10.05 -7.23 -16.66
CA ARG A 257 11.49 -7.49 -16.51
C ARG A 257 11.99 -6.98 -15.15
N GLY A 258 13.28 -7.20 -14.86
CA GLY A 258 13.91 -6.90 -13.57
C GLY A 258 14.10 -8.14 -12.71
N ASP A 259 14.79 -7.99 -11.58
CA ASP A 259 15.11 -9.09 -10.66
C ASP A 259 14.50 -8.92 -9.26
N GLU A 260 14.16 -7.70 -8.84
CA GLU A 260 13.62 -7.44 -7.50
C GLU A 260 12.52 -6.37 -7.49
N ILE A 261 11.42 -6.64 -6.78
CA ILE A 261 10.41 -5.64 -6.42
C ILE A 261 10.53 -5.34 -4.92
N ARG A 262 10.67 -4.06 -4.56
CA ARG A 262 10.78 -3.57 -3.17
C ARG A 262 9.52 -2.80 -2.77
N LEU A 263 8.84 -3.25 -1.72
CA LEU A 263 7.64 -2.63 -1.17
C LEU A 263 7.99 -1.88 0.12
N TRP A 264 7.82 -0.56 0.10
CA TRP A 264 8.14 0.34 1.21
C TRP A 264 6.88 0.90 1.88
N PRO A 265 6.70 0.72 3.19
CA PRO A 265 5.65 1.40 3.97
C PRO A 265 6.06 2.85 4.29
N GLY A 266 6.20 3.67 3.24
CA GLY A 266 6.61 5.07 3.31
C GLY A 266 7.63 5.41 2.24
N ASP A 267 8.31 6.55 2.40
CA ASP A 267 9.35 7.00 1.47
C ASP A 267 10.62 6.13 1.59
N PRO A 268 11.11 5.51 0.49
CA PRO A 268 12.36 4.76 0.46
C PRO A 268 13.52 5.49 1.14
N SER A 269 14.08 4.89 2.18
CA SER A 269 15.19 5.48 2.94
C SER A 269 16.03 4.40 3.63
N TYR A 270 17.21 4.78 4.13
CA TYR A 270 18.03 3.87 4.94
C TYR A 270 17.48 3.67 6.37
N GLN A 271 16.40 4.35 6.75
CA GLN A 271 15.77 4.22 8.07
C GLN A 271 14.59 3.25 8.07
N LEU A 272 14.02 2.98 6.89
CA LEU A 272 12.90 2.07 6.72
C LEU A 272 13.39 0.74 6.17
N GLU A 273 12.62 -0.31 6.44
CA GLU A 273 12.80 -1.62 5.84
C GLU A 273 11.72 -1.83 4.78
N TYR A 274 12.08 -2.50 3.70
CA TYR A 274 11.16 -2.91 2.65
C TYR A 274 10.93 -4.41 2.67
N LYS A 275 9.83 -4.84 2.05
CA LYS A 275 9.58 -6.24 1.71
C LYS A 275 10.02 -6.49 0.28
N SER A 276 10.76 -7.57 0.06
CA SER A 276 11.33 -7.93 -1.24
C SER A 276 10.55 -9.08 -1.87
N TYR A 277 10.28 -8.97 -3.16
CA TYR A 277 9.56 -9.96 -3.96
C TYR A 277 10.27 -10.17 -5.31
N SER A 278 10.14 -11.37 -5.88
CA SER A 278 10.54 -11.64 -7.26
C SER A 278 9.63 -10.91 -8.25
N THR A 279 10.05 -10.79 -9.51
CA THR A 279 9.27 -10.14 -10.59
C THR A 279 8.12 -10.97 -11.15
N SER A 280 7.90 -12.19 -10.64
CA SER A 280 6.71 -13.01 -10.94
C SER A 280 5.43 -12.36 -10.41
N ASN A 281 4.28 -12.85 -10.86
CA ASN A 281 2.99 -12.36 -10.37
C ASN A 281 2.82 -12.68 -8.89
N HIS A 282 2.49 -11.66 -8.10
CA HIS A 282 2.20 -11.78 -6.66
C HIS A 282 0.86 -11.15 -6.34
N GLU A 283 0.11 -11.80 -5.45
CA GLU A 283 -1.01 -11.19 -4.75
C GLU A 283 -0.61 -11.13 -3.26
N ILE A 284 -0.48 -9.90 -2.75
CA ILE A 284 0.03 -9.65 -1.41
C ILE A 284 -1.11 -9.08 -0.57
N ASP A 285 -1.45 -9.82 0.49
CA ASP A 285 -2.33 -9.33 1.55
C ASP A 285 -1.58 -8.30 2.40
N MET A 286 -1.97 -7.02 2.24
CA MET A 286 -1.28 -5.93 2.91
C MET A 286 -1.53 -5.91 4.42
N TYR A 287 -2.65 -6.46 4.88
CA TYR A 287 -2.92 -6.57 6.31
C TYR A 287 -2.04 -7.64 6.94
N LYS A 288 -1.85 -8.77 6.26
CA LYS A 288 -0.92 -9.82 6.71
C LYS A 288 0.53 -9.33 6.71
N GLU A 289 0.92 -8.57 5.68
CA GLU A 289 2.31 -8.16 5.50
C GLU A 289 2.70 -6.93 6.35
N PHE A 290 1.80 -5.94 6.45
CA PHE A 290 2.07 -4.64 7.09
C PHE A 290 1.07 -4.29 8.20
N GLY A 291 0.18 -5.21 8.58
CA GLY A 291 -0.81 -4.99 9.65
C GLY A 291 -1.80 -3.87 9.31
N ARG A 292 -2.06 -3.00 10.30
CA ARG A 292 -2.93 -1.82 10.16
C ARG A 292 -2.23 -0.63 9.51
N TYR A 293 -1.27 -0.86 8.61
CA TYR A 293 -0.56 0.23 7.95
C TYR A 293 -1.51 1.09 7.11
N GLU A 294 -1.37 2.40 7.29
CA GLU A 294 -2.08 3.45 6.54
C GLU A 294 -1.06 4.49 6.08
N GLY A 295 -1.32 5.13 4.94
CA GLY A 295 -0.42 6.09 4.33
C GLY A 295 0.21 5.59 3.03
N LYS A 296 1.39 6.13 2.72
CA LYS A 296 2.05 5.97 1.42
C LYS A 296 2.75 4.62 1.31
N LEU A 297 2.47 3.89 0.24
CA LEU A 297 3.21 2.71 -0.16
C LEU A 297 3.99 3.03 -1.43
N VAL A 298 5.31 2.84 -1.40
CA VAL A 298 6.17 3.01 -2.57
C VAL A 298 6.66 1.64 -3.03
N ILE A 299 6.52 1.36 -4.31
CA ILE A 299 6.86 0.07 -4.91
C ILE A 299 7.90 0.32 -5.98
N GLN A 300 9.10 -0.21 -5.78
CA GLN A 300 10.22 0.02 -6.69
C GLN A 300 10.61 -1.29 -7.37
N LEU A 301 10.80 -1.24 -8.69
CA LEU A 301 11.32 -2.34 -9.47
C LEU A 301 12.81 -2.10 -9.76
N PHE A 302 13.64 -3.10 -9.51
CA PHE A 302 15.08 -3.07 -9.71
C PHE A 302 15.55 -4.14 -10.70
N GLU A 303 16.69 -3.84 -11.32
CA GLU A 303 17.56 -4.82 -11.97
C GLU A 303 18.98 -4.61 -11.43
N LYS A 304 19.48 -5.59 -10.69
CA LYS A 304 20.67 -5.52 -9.83
C LYS A 304 20.49 -4.45 -8.76
N ASP A 305 20.98 -3.24 -9.02
CA ASP A 305 20.92 -2.08 -8.11
C ASP A 305 20.38 -0.82 -8.81
N GLU A 306 19.90 -0.96 -10.06
CA GLU A 306 19.35 0.15 -10.84
C GLU A 306 17.82 0.16 -10.77
N LEU A 307 17.24 1.28 -10.40
CA LEU A 307 15.80 1.51 -10.42
C LEU A 307 15.30 1.47 -11.87
N LEU A 308 14.36 0.58 -12.17
CA LEU A 308 13.74 0.47 -13.49
C LEU A 308 12.40 1.19 -13.57
N ASP A 309 11.62 1.10 -12.50
CA ASP A 309 10.26 1.64 -12.41
C ASP A 309 9.87 1.87 -10.94
N GLU A 310 8.93 2.77 -10.66
CA GLU A 310 8.43 3.08 -9.32
C GLU A 310 6.93 3.39 -9.37
N ARG A 311 6.11 2.79 -8.50
CA ARG A 311 4.67 3.05 -8.40
C ARG A 311 4.30 3.43 -6.98
N ILE A 312 3.37 4.37 -6.84
CA ILE A 312 2.96 4.90 -5.54
C ILE A 312 1.48 4.62 -5.29
N PHE A 313 1.17 4.09 -4.11
CA PHE A 313 -0.20 3.90 -3.64
C PHE A 313 -0.39 4.63 -2.32
N TYR A 314 -1.64 5.00 -2.04
CA TYR A 314 -1.99 5.65 -0.79
C TYR A 314 -3.16 4.93 -0.12
N PHE A 315 -2.91 4.34 1.04
CA PHE A 315 -3.95 3.79 1.90
C PHE A 315 -4.58 4.93 2.68
N LYS A 316 -5.76 5.36 2.24
CA LYS A 316 -6.54 6.38 2.94
C LYS A 316 -6.81 5.94 4.39
N PRO A 317 -6.38 6.73 5.39
CA PRO A 317 -6.65 6.43 6.79
C PRO A 317 -8.15 6.30 7.08
N GLY A 318 -8.51 5.35 7.94
CA GLY A 318 -9.89 5.11 8.37
C GLY A 318 -10.79 4.48 7.32
N LYS A 319 -10.27 4.14 6.12
CA LYS A 319 -11.03 3.40 5.11
C LYS A 319 -11.11 1.92 5.55
N PRO A 320 -12.31 1.33 5.69
CA PRO A 320 -12.44 -0.09 5.99
C PRO A 320 -11.76 -0.96 4.95
N LYS A 321 -10.93 -1.90 5.40
CA LYS A 321 -10.30 -2.94 4.59
C LYS A 321 -10.89 -4.29 4.99
N LYS A 322 -11.23 -5.12 4.01
CA LYS A 322 -11.71 -6.48 4.29
C LYS A 322 -10.50 -7.30 4.75
N ILE A 323 -10.55 -7.83 5.97
CA ILE A 323 -9.47 -8.64 6.56
C ILE A 323 -9.82 -10.13 6.62
N SER A 324 -11.08 -10.48 6.35
CA SER A 324 -11.53 -11.86 6.21
C SER A 324 -11.34 -12.38 4.79
N ILE A 325 -10.86 -13.61 4.68
CA ILE A 325 -10.88 -14.40 3.45
C ILE A 325 -11.91 -15.52 3.65
N SER A 326 -12.93 -15.56 2.80
CA SER A 326 -13.93 -16.64 2.82
C SER A 326 -13.39 -17.84 2.04
N GLU A 327 -12.81 -18.80 2.75
CA GLU A 327 -12.34 -20.05 2.15
C GLU A 327 -13.50 -20.90 1.65
N LYS A 328 -13.44 -21.34 0.39
CA LYS A 328 -14.47 -22.21 -0.18
C LYS A 328 -14.52 -23.55 0.56
N SER A 329 -15.72 -23.99 0.94
CA SER A 329 -15.92 -25.33 1.50
C SER A 329 -15.82 -26.41 0.41
N LYS A 330 -15.76 -27.68 0.83
CA LYS A 330 -15.72 -28.81 -0.11
C LYS A 330 -17.04 -28.91 -0.89
N PRO A 331 -17.00 -28.96 -2.24
CA PRO A 331 -18.21 -29.05 -3.06
C PRO A 331 -19.11 -30.23 -2.69
N ALA A 332 -20.41 -29.98 -2.60
CA ALA A 332 -21.42 -31.02 -2.41
C ALA A 332 -21.78 -31.67 -3.76
N ARG A 333 -21.86 -33.00 -3.80
CA ARG A 333 -22.29 -33.76 -5.01
C ARG A 333 -23.81 -33.77 -5.24
N LYS A 334 -24.58 -33.49 -4.18
CA LYS A 334 -26.04 -33.44 -4.16
C LYS A 334 -26.45 -32.33 -3.18
N THR A 335 -27.66 -31.80 -3.34
CA THR A 335 -28.22 -30.83 -2.41
C THR A 335 -28.17 -31.38 -0.98
N PRO A 336 -27.45 -30.71 -0.06
CA PRO A 336 -27.45 -31.08 1.34
C PRO A 336 -28.85 -30.95 1.95
N GLU A 337 -29.13 -31.74 2.98
CA GLU A 337 -30.39 -31.63 3.71
C GLU A 337 -30.56 -30.22 4.30
N ARG A 338 -31.79 -29.67 4.24
CA ARG A 338 -32.14 -28.31 4.69
C ARG A 338 -31.38 -27.16 3.98
N MET A 339 -30.75 -27.42 2.84
CA MET A 339 -30.20 -26.39 1.96
C MET A 339 -30.97 -26.34 0.64
N VAL A 340 -30.95 -25.17 -0.01
CA VAL A 340 -31.49 -24.95 -1.35
C VAL A 340 -30.39 -24.58 -2.32
N TYR A 341 -30.53 -25.00 -3.58
CA TYR A 341 -29.64 -24.60 -4.66
C TYR A 341 -29.96 -23.18 -5.10
N ILE A 342 -28.96 -22.31 -5.10
CA ILE A 342 -29.03 -20.97 -5.64
C ILE A 342 -28.25 -20.96 -6.98
N PRO A 343 -28.91 -20.68 -8.11
CA PRO A 343 -28.21 -20.58 -9.39
C PRO A 343 -27.24 -19.40 -9.36
N GLY A 344 -26.04 -19.57 -9.91
CA GLY A 344 -25.12 -18.45 -10.11
C GLY A 344 -25.59 -17.54 -11.25
N GLY A 345 -25.02 -16.34 -11.32
CA GLY A 345 -25.33 -15.37 -12.37
C GLY A 345 -24.78 -13.98 -12.08
N GLU A 346 -24.99 -13.08 -13.04
CA GLU A 346 -24.77 -11.66 -12.83
C GLU A 346 -25.78 -11.12 -11.81
N PHE A 347 -25.29 -10.32 -10.87
CA PHE A 347 -26.08 -9.75 -9.80
C PHE A 347 -25.78 -8.26 -9.63
N GLU A 348 -26.84 -7.48 -9.56
CA GLU A 348 -26.81 -6.05 -9.26
C GLU A 348 -27.61 -5.74 -8.00
N PHE A 349 -27.07 -4.89 -7.13
CA PHE A 349 -27.78 -4.39 -5.96
C PHE A 349 -27.25 -3.03 -5.49
N TYR A 350 -28.00 -2.42 -4.58
CA TYR A 350 -27.60 -1.20 -3.89
C TYR A 350 -27.32 -1.51 -2.43
N SER A 351 -26.21 -1.05 -1.87
CA SER A 351 -25.95 -1.17 -0.42
C SER A 351 -26.35 0.13 0.31
N THR A 352 -27.09 0.02 1.41
CA THR A 352 -27.55 1.17 2.19
C THR A 352 -27.26 1.00 3.69
N ASN A 353 -26.93 2.08 4.38
CA ASN A 353 -26.79 2.14 5.84
C ASN A 353 -27.39 3.46 6.35
N LYS A 354 -27.77 3.50 7.63
CA LYS A 354 -28.40 4.68 8.24
C LYS A 354 -27.50 5.46 9.19
N ASP A 355 -26.56 4.79 9.85
CA ASP A 355 -25.56 5.47 10.68
C ASP A 355 -24.34 5.87 9.85
N GLN A 356 -23.65 6.92 10.30
CA GLN A 356 -22.47 7.48 9.64
C GLN A 356 -21.31 7.71 10.62
N PHE A 357 -21.39 7.14 11.84
CA PHE A 357 -20.36 7.35 12.86
C PHE A 357 -19.07 6.57 12.52
N ILE A 358 -19.22 5.37 11.96
CA ILE A 358 -18.11 4.57 11.41
C ILE A 358 -18.34 4.44 9.91
N THR A 359 -17.30 4.69 9.12
CA THR A 359 -17.38 4.58 7.67
C THR A 359 -17.65 3.13 7.26
N TYR A 360 -18.69 2.91 6.45
CA TYR A 360 -18.99 1.61 5.85
C TYR A 360 -18.07 1.31 4.66
N PRO A 361 -17.78 0.02 4.39
CA PRO A 361 -17.00 -0.36 3.20
C PRO A 361 -17.61 0.16 1.91
N THR A 362 -18.95 0.12 1.82
CA THR A 362 -19.76 0.62 0.72
C THR A 362 -20.89 1.48 1.29
N HIS A 363 -21.15 2.67 0.72
CA HIS A 363 -22.25 3.54 1.15
C HIS A 363 -23.04 4.08 -0.03
N ASN A 364 -24.29 3.63 -0.21
CA ASN A 364 -25.17 4.04 -1.32
C ASN A 364 -24.55 3.78 -2.70
N GLU A 365 -23.74 2.73 -2.80
CA GLU A 365 -23.09 2.34 -4.05
C GLU A 365 -23.94 1.32 -4.81
N HIS A 366 -23.89 1.42 -6.14
CA HIS A 366 -24.41 0.41 -7.05
C HIS A 366 -23.31 -0.63 -7.30
N ILE A 367 -23.58 -1.88 -6.95
CA ILE A 367 -22.60 -2.96 -7.01
C ILE A 367 -23.04 -3.94 -8.08
N LEU A 368 -22.13 -4.21 -9.02
CA LEU A 368 -22.27 -5.20 -10.08
C LEU A 368 -21.26 -6.32 -9.82
N THR A 369 -21.70 -7.57 -9.79
CA THR A 369 -20.84 -8.71 -9.48
C THR A 369 -21.37 -10.00 -10.09
N ILE A 370 -20.58 -11.06 -10.03
CA ILE A 370 -20.95 -12.40 -10.50
C ILE A 370 -20.98 -13.32 -9.29
N ILE A 371 -22.11 -14.00 -9.09
CA ILE A 371 -22.28 -15.00 -8.05
C ILE A 371 -22.09 -16.38 -8.64
N GLU A 372 -21.21 -17.18 -8.02
CA GLU A 372 -21.09 -18.60 -8.34
C GLU A 372 -22.28 -19.39 -7.78
N PRO A 373 -22.69 -20.48 -8.45
CA PRO A 373 -23.76 -21.34 -7.92
C PRO A 373 -23.35 -21.98 -6.60
N LEU A 374 -24.25 -21.93 -5.62
CA LEU A 374 -24.00 -22.43 -4.26
C LEU A 374 -25.26 -23.03 -3.64
N TYR A 375 -25.08 -23.76 -2.55
CA TYR A 375 -26.16 -24.17 -1.66
C TYR A 375 -26.20 -23.25 -0.44
N MET A 376 -27.38 -22.84 0.00
CA MET A 376 -27.57 -22.05 1.23
C MET A 376 -28.59 -22.73 2.15
N ASP A 377 -28.36 -22.65 3.46
CA ASP A 377 -29.35 -23.09 4.45
C ASP A 377 -30.68 -22.35 4.27
N ILE A 378 -31.77 -23.12 4.24
CA ILE A 378 -33.14 -22.59 4.13
C ILE A 378 -33.46 -21.70 5.35
N TYR A 379 -33.02 -22.11 6.52
CA TYR A 379 -33.26 -21.45 7.80
C TYR A 379 -31.94 -21.02 8.46
N PRO A 380 -31.95 -20.02 9.36
CA PRO A 380 -30.85 -19.84 10.31
C PRO A 380 -30.56 -21.12 11.10
N VAL A 381 -29.31 -21.32 11.51
CA VAL A 381 -28.91 -22.49 12.30
C VAL A 381 -29.72 -22.53 13.59
N THR A 382 -30.35 -23.67 13.86
CA THR A 382 -31.24 -23.86 15.00
C THR A 382 -30.48 -24.28 16.26
N ASN A 383 -31.09 -24.08 17.43
CA ASN A 383 -30.57 -24.57 18.71
C ASN A 383 -30.33 -26.09 18.68
N LYS A 384 -31.22 -26.87 18.04
CA LYS A 384 -31.08 -28.33 17.91
C LYS A 384 -29.85 -28.72 17.10
N GLU A 385 -29.63 -28.07 15.96
CA GLU A 385 -28.46 -28.30 15.11
C GLU A 385 -27.17 -27.91 15.84
N TYR A 386 -27.14 -26.74 16.49
CA TYR A 386 -25.99 -26.28 17.26
C TYR A 386 -25.72 -27.18 18.48
N HIS A 387 -26.75 -27.69 19.14
CA HIS A 387 -26.59 -28.63 20.25
C HIS A 387 -25.97 -29.95 19.79
N HIS A 388 -26.34 -30.43 18.60
CA HIS A 388 -25.68 -31.60 18.00
C HIS A 388 -24.20 -31.36 17.74
N PHE A 389 -23.82 -30.17 17.25
CA PHE A 389 -22.42 -29.76 17.12
C PHE A 389 -21.67 -29.80 18.46
N ILE A 390 -22.21 -29.19 19.51
CA ILE A 390 -21.58 -29.20 20.85
C ILE A 390 -21.44 -30.63 21.38
N GLN A 391 -22.48 -31.46 21.25
CA GLN A 391 -22.45 -32.84 21.74
C GLN A 391 -21.43 -33.72 21.01
N THR A 392 -21.21 -33.49 19.71
CA THR A 392 -20.32 -34.32 18.90
C THR A 392 -18.86 -33.89 18.97
N THR A 393 -18.60 -32.60 19.19
CA THR A 393 -17.25 -32.03 19.17
C THR A 393 -16.69 -31.73 20.56
N GLY A 394 -17.55 -31.51 21.55
CA GLY A 394 -17.15 -30.93 22.84
C GLY A 394 -16.70 -29.48 22.73
N TYR A 395 -17.06 -28.77 21.66
CA TYR A 395 -16.62 -27.39 21.42
C TYR A 395 -16.92 -26.48 22.61
N THR A 396 -15.90 -25.75 23.04
CA THR A 396 -16.01 -24.69 24.06
C THR A 396 -15.09 -23.56 23.62
N PRO A 397 -15.59 -22.31 23.48
CA PRO A 397 -14.74 -21.19 23.11
C PRO A 397 -13.79 -20.81 24.25
N THR A 398 -12.66 -20.20 23.90
CA THR A 398 -11.64 -19.75 24.87
C THR A 398 -12.19 -18.78 25.92
N ASP A 399 -12.99 -17.81 25.47
CA ASP A 399 -13.80 -16.96 26.35
C ASP A 399 -15.23 -17.50 26.34
N THR A 400 -15.76 -17.88 27.51
CA THR A 400 -17.11 -18.43 27.66
C THR A 400 -18.14 -17.37 28.10
N ALA A 401 -17.74 -16.12 28.32
CA ALA A 401 -18.67 -15.08 28.73
C ALA A 401 -19.76 -14.87 27.67
N ASN A 402 -21.01 -14.84 28.14
CA ASN A 402 -22.23 -14.79 27.33
C ASN A 402 -22.38 -15.88 26.25
N PHE A 403 -21.52 -16.91 26.20
CA PHE A 403 -21.66 -18.00 25.23
C PHE A 403 -22.91 -18.82 25.52
N LEU A 404 -23.81 -18.92 24.52
CA LEU A 404 -25.11 -19.59 24.63
C LEU A 404 -25.86 -19.20 25.92
N LYS A 405 -25.83 -17.92 26.30
CA LYS A 405 -26.35 -17.44 27.59
C LYS A 405 -27.81 -17.81 27.85
N HIS A 406 -28.61 -17.99 26.81
CA HIS A 406 -30.01 -18.41 26.89
C HIS A 406 -30.18 -19.90 27.22
N TRP A 407 -29.13 -20.71 27.11
CA TRP A 407 -29.15 -22.12 27.47
C TRP A 407 -28.94 -22.32 28.97
N GLN A 408 -29.56 -23.36 29.51
CA GLN A 408 -29.46 -23.72 30.92
C GLN A 408 -28.81 -25.08 31.04
N ASN A 409 -27.72 -25.18 31.82
CA ASN A 409 -26.97 -26.41 32.03
C ASN A 409 -26.55 -27.11 30.71
N GLY A 410 -26.14 -26.33 29.72
CA GLY A 410 -25.69 -26.81 28.41
C GLY A 410 -26.82 -27.28 27.49
N LYS A 411 -28.09 -26.96 27.78
CA LYS A 411 -29.25 -27.31 26.96
C LYS A 411 -30.06 -26.08 26.60
N TYR A 412 -30.56 -26.04 25.37
CA TYR A 412 -31.52 -25.02 24.94
C TYR A 412 -32.85 -25.14 25.70
N PRO A 413 -33.62 -24.06 25.86
CA PRO A 413 -34.90 -24.09 26.57
C PRO A 413 -35.90 -25.09 25.97
N PRO A 414 -36.75 -25.74 26.79
CA PRO A 414 -37.77 -26.67 26.28
C PRO A 414 -38.69 -26.00 25.26
N GLY A 415 -38.89 -26.65 24.11
CA GLY A 415 -39.71 -26.12 23.01
C GLY A 415 -38.97 -25.25 22.00
N GLU A 416 -37.71 -24.87 22.29
CA GLU A 416 -36.93 -23.97 21.42
C GLU A 416 -35.98 -24.71 20.46
N ALA A 417 -36.27 -25.97 20.13
CA ALA A 417 -35.40 -26.79 19.30
C ALA A 417 -35.18 -26.20 17.90
N GLU A 418 -36.25 -25.71 17.26
CA GLU A 418 -36.23 -25.11 15.92
C GLU A 418 -36.10 -23.57 15.97
N TYR A 419 -35.72 -23.00 17.12
CA TYR A 419 -35.44 -21.57 17.23
C TYR A 419 -34.00 -21.29 16.77
N PRO A 420 -33.71 -20.12 16.19
CA PRO A 420 -32.35 -19.77 15.79
C PRO A 420 -31.42 -19.74 17.01
N VAL A 421 -30.21 -20.29 16.84
CA VAL A 421 -29.17 -20.14 17.86
C VAL A 421 -28.72 -18.68 17.92
N ALA A 422 -28.54 -18.18 19.15
CA ALA A 422 -28.07 -16.83 19.45
C ALA A 422 -26.92 -16.89 20.46
N TYR A 423 -26.41 -15.73 20.89
CA TYR A 423 -25.32 -15.66 21.88
C TYR A 423 -24.04 -16.39 21.44
N ILE A 424 -23.72 -16.24 20.16
CA ILE A 424 -22.53 -16.77 19.49
C ILE A 424 -21.70 -15.61 18.92
N ASP A 425 -20.38 -15.78 18.91
CA ASP A 425 -19.47 -14.87 18.22
C ASP A 425 -19.19 -15.38 16.79
N ILE A 426 -18.54 -14.58 15.94
CA ILE A 426 -18.19 -15.01 14.57
C ILE A 426 -17.29 -16.25 14.56
N HIS A 427 -16.39 -16.40 15.54
CA HIS A 427 -15.54 -17.58 15.66
C HIS A 427 -16.36 -18.84 16.01
N ASP A 428 -17.39 -18.70 16.84
CA ASP A 428 -18.31 -19.78 17.19
C ASP A 428 -19.14 -20.23 15.98
N ALA A 429 -19.54 -19.27 15.13
CA ALA A 429 -20.25 -19.53 13.89
C ALA A 429 -19.38 -20.25 12.85
N ARG A 430 -18.13 -19.80 12.68
CA ARG A 430 -17.14 -20.43 11.79
C ARG A 430 -16.81 -21.86 12.21
N ALA A 431 -16.59 -22.10 13.51
CA ALA A 431 -16.32 -23.44 14.03
C ALA A 431 -17.47 -24.43 13.75
N TYR A 432 -18.72 -23.99 13.92
CA TYR A 432 -19.88 -24.79 13.53
C TYR A 432 -19.91 -25.05 12.02
N ALA A 433 -19.71 -24.01 11.21
CA ALA A 433 -19.78 -24.12 9.76
C ALA A 433 -18.72 -25.09 9.23
N GLU A 434 -17.49 -25.00 9.73
CA GLU A 434 -16.39 -25.92 9.39
C GLU A 434 -16.74 -27.37 9.77
N TRP A 435 -17.23 -27.61 10.99
CA TRP A 435 -17.67 -28.93 11.43
C TRP A 435 -18.78 -29.51 10.54
N ALA A 436 -19.75 -28.67 10.14
CA ALA A 436 -20.82 -29.07 9.22
C ALA A 436 -20.33 -29.28 7.78
N GLY A 437 -19.05 -29.02 7.49
CA GLY A 437 -18.46 -29.05 6.15
C GLY A 437 -19.09 -28.00 5.23
N LYS A 438 -19.35 -26.82 5.79
CA LYS A 438 -19.96 -25.62 5.19
C LYS A 438 -19.04 -24.42 5.46
N ARG A 439 -19.49 -23.20 5.14
CA ARG A 439 -18.89 -21.93 5.58
C ARG A 439 -19.98 -20.87 5.83
N LEU A 440 -19.61 -19.71 6.36
CA LEU A 440 -20.49 -18.55 6.41
C LEU A 440 -20.66 -17.94 5.01
N PRO A 441 -21.83 -17.37 4.68
CA PRO A 441 -22.01 -16.62 3.44
C PRO A 441 -21.21 -15.33 3.48
N THR A 442 -20.67 -14.89 2.35
CA THR A 442 -20.27 -13.48 2.16
C THR A 442 -21.49 -12.57 2.20
N GLU A 443 -21.30 -11.26 2.39
CA GLU A 443 -22.43 -10.31 2.37
C GLU A 443 -23.18 -10.37 1.04
N VAL A 444 -22.45 -10.48 -0.06
CA VAL A 444 -23.00 -10.48 -1.41
C VAL A 444 -23.80 -11.75 -1.68
N GLU A 445 -23.32 -12.92 -1.26
CA GLU A 445 -24.07 -14.17 -1.38
C GLU A 445 -25.36 -14.14 -0.56
N TRP A 446 -25.32 -13.59 0.66
CA TRP A 446 -26.50 -13.38 1.48
C TRP A 446 -27.49 -12.44 0.81
N GLN A 447 -27.00 -11.32 0.28
CA GLN A 447 -27.80 -10.30 -0.41
C GLN A 447 -28.50 -10.88 -1.63
N TYR A 448 -27.77 -11.64 -2.46
CA TYR A 448 -28.32 -12.29 -3.63
C TYR A 448 -29.41 -13.29 -3.24
N ALA A 449 -29.12 -14.15 -2.26
CA ALA A 449 -30.07 -15.13 -1.73
C ALA A 449 -31.37 -14.48 -1.22
N ALA A 450 -31.27 -13.30 -0.60
CA ALA A 450 -32.42 -12.58 -0.06
C ALA A 450 -33.24 -11.87 -1.15
N GLN A 451 -32.56 -11.30 -2.16
CA GLN A 451 -33.13 -10.33 -3.09
C GLN A 451 -33.49 -10.93 -4.45
N GLY A 452 -32.71 -11.89 -4.96
CA GLY A 452 -32.76 -12.27 -6.37
C GLY A 452 -32.28 -11.13 -7.28
N THR A 453 -32.80 -11.05 -8.51
CA THR A 453 -32.27 -10.15 -9.56
C THR A 453 -33.21 -9.00 -9.93
N ASP A 454 -34.28 -8.76 -9.18
CA ASP A 454 -35.31 -7.76 -9.50
C ASP A 454 -35.29 -6.53 -8.58
N LEU A 455 -34.20 -6.35 -7.82
CA LEU A 455 -33.97 -5.24 -6.89
C LEU A 455 -35.06 -5.07 -5.82
N ARG A 456 -35.84 -6.12 -5.51
CA ARG A 456 -36.86 -6.06 -4.46
C ARG A 456 -36.29 -5.62 -3.11
N LYS A 457 -37.07 -4.87 -2.34
CA LYS A 457 -36.65 -4.36 -1.01
C LYS A 457 -36.73 -5.41 0.09
N TRP A 458 -37.64 -6.37 -0.04
CA TRP A 458 -37.89 -7.43 0.92
C TRP A 458 -37.86 -8.77 0.18
N PRO A 459 -37.60 -9.91 0.87
CA PRO A 459 -37.51 -11.21 0.21
C PRO A 459 -38.75 -11.55 -0.64
N TRP A 460 -39.92 -11.11 -0.17
CA TRP A 460 -41.23 -11.33 -0.80
C TRP A 460 -41.73 -10.18 -1.69
N GLY A 461 -40.94 -9.14 -1.95
CA GLY A 461 -41.32 -8.04 -2.85
C GLY A 461 -40.93 -6.64 -2.36
N ASN A 462 -41.62 -5.60 -2.85
CA ASN A 462 -41.26 -4.21 -2.56
C ASN A 462 -41.96 -3.59 -1.37
N GLU A 463 -43.13 -4.12 -1.01
CA GLU A 463 -43.92 -3.65 0.12
C GLU A 463 -43.64 -4.48 1.38
N PHE A 464 -43.52 -3.79 2.51
CA PHE A 464 -43.32 -4.44 3.81
C PHE A 464 -44.62 -5.13 4.25
N ASP A 465 -44.51 -6.39 4.69
CA ASP A 465 -45.62 -7.19 5.20
C ASP A 465 -45.22 -7.80 6.54
N SER A 466 -45.88 -7.35 7.62
CA SER A 466 -45.60 -7.82 8.98
C SER A 466 -46.01 -9.27 9.21
N THR A 467 -46.86 -9.85 8.36
CA THR A 467 -47.29 -11.25 8.49
C THR A 467 -46.29 -12.24 7.92
N LYS A 468 -45.20 -11.76 7.32
CA LYS A 468 -44.18 -12.56 6.62
C LYS A 468 -42.85 -12.67 7.35
N CYS A 469 -42.70 -12.05 8.52
CA CYS A 469 -41.51 -12.18 9.33
C CYS A 469 -41.80 -11.89 10.81
N ASN A 470 -40.92 -12.35 11.69
CA ASN A 470 -40.93 -11.91 13.08
C ASN A 470 -40.44 -10.45 13.13
N ASN A 471 -41.38 -9.53 13.28
CA ASN A 471 -41.15 -8.10 13.07
C ASN A 471 -41.09 -7.24 14.34
N ALA A 472 -41.15 -7.85 15.53
CA ALA A 472 -40.87 -7.29 16.85
C ALA A 472 -41.71 -7.90 17.98
N THR A 473 -41.82 -9.22 18.02
CA THR A 473 -42.62 -9.92 19.06
C THR A 473 -41.96 -9.95 20.45
N GLY A 474 -40.73 -9.43 20.59
CA GLY A 474 -39.97 -9.38 21.85
C GLY A 474 -39.09 -10.61 22.11
N SER A 475 -39.25 -11.67 21.34
CA SER A 475 -38.47 -12.92 21.39
C SER A 475 -38.28 -13.50 19.99
N PRO A 476 -37.28 -14.37 19.76
CA PRO A 476 -37.19 -15.12 18.51
C PRO A 476 -38.38 -16.08 18.37
N THR A 477 -38.64 -16.53 17.14
CA THR A 477 -39.65 -17.54 16.80
C THR A 477 -38.99 -18.75 16.17
N ALA A 478 -39.66 -19.91 16.18
CA ALA A 478 -39.22 -21.08 15.41
C ALA A 478 -39.09 -20.70 13.92
N VAL A 479 -38.07 -21.23 13.26
CA VAL A 479 -37.67 -20.81 11.90
C VAL A 479 -38.71 -21.11 10.82
N ASP A 480 -39.71 -21.95 11.11
CA ASP A 480 -40.82 -22.33 10.23
C ASP A 480 -42.13 -21.57 10.49
N THR A 481 -42.12 -20.56 11.38
CA THR A 481 -43.33 -19.83 11.80
C THR A 481 -43.97 -19.01 10.67
N TYR A 482 -43.18 -18.49 9.72
CA TYR A 482 -43.61 -17.55 8.69
C TYR A 482 -43.43 -18.12 7.27
N PRO A 483 -44.17 -19.17 6.86
CA PRO A 483 -43.94 -19.92 5.62
C PRO A 483 -44.12 -19.10 4.32
N THR A 484 -44.77 -17.95 4.38
CA THR A 484 -44.99 -17.04 3.23
C THR A 484 -43.92 -15.94 3.11
N GLY A 485 -42.93 -15.96 4.00
CA GLY A 485 -41.80 -15.01 4.05
C GLY A 485 -40.58 -15.40 3.24
N GLU A 486 -40.73 -16.36 2.32
CA GLU A 486 -39.62 -16.85 1.51
C GLU A 486 -39.03 -15.78 0.58
N SER A 487 -37.72 -15.89 0.38
CA SER A 487 -36.97 -15.23 -0.69
C SER A 487 -37.33 -15.82 -2.08
N PRO A 488 -36.87 -15.22 -3.19
CA PRO A 488 -37.08 -15.78 -4.54
C PRO A 488 -36.56 -17.22 -4.70
N PHE A 489 -35.62 -17.64 -3.85
CA PHE A 489 -35.01 -18.96 -3.89
C PHE A 489 -35.58 -19.92 -2.83
N GLY A 490 -36.69 -19.58 -2.17
CA GLY A 490 -37.32 -20.45 -1.15
C GLY A 490 -36.62 -20.42 0.22
N ILE A 491 -35.74 -19.44 0.45
CA ILE A 491 -35.00 -19.28 1.71
C ILE A 491 -35.83 -18.46 2.70
N MET A 492 -35.93 -18.94 3.93
CA MET A 492 -36.79 -18.43 4.99
C MET A 492 -36.03 -17.54 5.97
N ASP A 493 -36.76 -16.68 6.68
CA ASP A 493 -36.25 -15.80 7.73
C ASP A 493 -35.03 -14.97 7.27
N MET A 494 -34.99 -14.53 6.01
CA MET A 494 -33.96 -13.60 5.54
C MET A 494 -34.11 -12.21 6.19
N VAL A 495 -35.28 -11.88 6.75
CA VAL A 495 -35.56 -10.59 7.38
C VAL A 495 -36.30 -10.79 8.71
N GLY A 496 -36.00 -9.96 9.70
CA GLY A 496 -36.63 -10.02 11.03
C GLY A 496 -35.92 -11.03 11.92
N ASN A 497 -36.68 -11.86 12.65
CA ASN A 497 -36.23 -12.93 13.56
C ASN A 497 -34.85 -12.65 14.21
N ILE A 498 -33.73 -13.05 13.59
CA ILE A 498 -32.40 -12.76 14.11
C ILE A 498 -31.49 -12.12 13.05
N TRP A 499 -30.57 -11.25 13.49
CA TRP A 499 -29.50 -10.76 12.64
C TRP A 499 -28.61 -11.92 12.22
N GLN A 500 -28.10 -11.88 11.00
CA GLN A 500 -27.31 -12.97 10.46
C GLN A 500 -25.90 -12.49 10.14
N LEU A 501 -24.92 -13.11 10.79
CA LEU A 501 -23.51 -12.89 10.53
C LEU A 501 -23.16 -13.33 9.10
N THR A 502 -22.39 -12.49 8.42
CA THR A 502 -21.68 -12.85 7.18
C THR A 502 -20.22 -13.14 7.51
N ASP A 503 -19.47 -13.68 6.54
CA ASP A 503 -18.05 -13.92 6.69
C ASP A 503 -17.19 -12.65 6.46
N ASP A 504 -17.83 -11.52 6.16
CA ASP A 504 -17.17 -10.30 5.73
C ASP A 504 -16.79 -9.44 6.95
N VAL A 505 -15.53 -9.57 7.37
CA VAL A 505 -14.92 -8.82 8.48
C VAL A 505 -14.02 -7.73 7.92
N TYR A 506 -14.19 -6.53 8.44
CA TYR A 506 -13.44 -5.34 8.08
C TYR A 506 -12.67 -4.76 9.26
N ASP A 507 -11.57 -4.08 8.96
CA ASP A 507 -10.78 -3.29 9.89
C ASP A 507 -10.50 -1.91 9.27
N ASN A 508 -10.70 -0.83 10.02
CA ASN A 508 -10.44 0.54 9.57
C ASN A 508 -9.30 1.22 10.34
N GLY A 509 -8.41 0.44 10.95
CA GLY A 509 -7.32 0.90 11.81
C GLY A 509 -7.73 1.11 13.27
N SER A 510 -8.96 1.56 13.50
CA SER A 510 -9.50 1.83 14.85
C SER A 510 -10.42 0.72 15.36
N TYR A 511 -11.29 0.21 14.49
CA TYR A 511 -12.31 -0.78 14.83
C TYR A 511 -12.25 -1.95 13.86
N SER A 512 -12.48 -3.15 14.39
CA SER A 512 -12.80 -4.33 13.59
C SER A 512 -14.30 -4.60 13.70
N PHE A 513 -14.96 -4.93 12.60
CA PHE A 513 -16.39 -5.19 12.58
C PHE A 513 -16.77 -6.22 11.53
N VAL A 514 -17.83 -6.97 11.80
CA VAL A 514 -18.45 -7.88 10.83
C VAL A 514 -19.72 -7.25 10.28
N ILE A 515 -20.02 -7.55 9.03
CA ILE A 515 -21.31 -7.20 8.44
C ILE A 515 -22.40 -8.20 8.86
N MET A 516 -23.53 -7.69 9.31
CA MET A 516 -24.73 -8.48 9.56
C MET A 516 -25.93 -7.95 8.77
N LYS A 517 -26.86 -8.85 8.45
CA LYS A 517 -27.97 -8.60 7.53
C LYS A 517 -29.32 -9.09 8.08
N GLY A 518 -30.41 -8.58 7.51
CA GLY A 518 -31.79 -9.05 7.75
C GLY A 518 -32.59 -8.34 8.86
N GLY A 519 -31.93 -7.75 9.85
CA GLY A 519 -32.62 -7.20 11.03
C GLY A 519 -32.84 -8.23 12.12
N SER A 520 -33.63 -7.90 13.15
CA SER A 520 -33.96 -8.82 14.24
C SER A 520 -35.36 -8.57 14.81
N TYR A 521 -35.86 -9.47 15.66
CA TYR A 521 -37.13 -9.35 16.39
C TYR A 521 -37.13 -8.24 17.45
N TYR A 522 -36.03 -7.52 17.67
CA TYR A 522 -35.94 -6.55 18.76
C TYR A 522 -35.82 -5.14 18.22
N HIS A 523 -36.59 -4.19 18.76
CA HIS A 523 -36.38 -2.76 18.52
C HIS A 523 -35.66 -2.12 19.72
N PRO A 524 -34.47 -1.54 19.53
CA PRO A 524 -33.72 -0.92 20.61
C PRO A 524 -34.43 0.33 21.13
N THR A 525 -34.60 0.40 22.46
CA THR A 525 -35.16 1.57 23.15
C THR A 525 -34.11 2.66 23.41
N SER A 526 -32.83 2.32 23.34
CA SER A 526 -31.67 3.22 23.49
C SER A 526 -30.57 2.82 22.52
N SER A 527 -29.58 3.69 22.30
CA SER A 527 -28.47 3.43 21.36
C SER A 527 -28.92 3.09 19.94
N TRP A 528 -30.12 3.53 19.56
CA TRP A 528 -30.70 3.40 18.22
C TRP A 528 -29.90 4.13 17.13
N TRP A 529 -28.98 5.01 17.55
CA TRP A 529 -28.01 5.67 16.68
C TRP A 529 -26.90 4.73 16.18
N TYR A 530 -26.72 3.55 16.81
CA TYR A 530 -25.70 2.56 16.43
C TYR A 530 -26.29 1.36 15.68
N VAL A 531 -27.21 0.61 16.29
CA VAL A 531 -27.89 -0.54 15.65
C VAL A 531 -29.37 -0.25 15.54
N GLN A 532 -29.93 -0.43 14.34
CA GLN A 532 -31.38 -0.32 14.13
C GLN A 532 -32.01 -1.71 14.13
N GLY A 533 -32.70 -2.06 15.21
CA GLY A 533 -33.42 -3.32 15.29
C GLY A 533 -34.71 -3.37 14.45
N GLY A 534 -35.49 -4.43 14.60
CA GLY A 534 -36.62 -4.75 13.72
C GLY A 534 -36.19 -5.37 12.39
N PRO A 535 -37.15 -5.78 11.55
CA PRO A 535 -36.87 -6.25 10.20
C PRO A 535 -36.28 -5.11 9.36
N GLN A 536 -35.23 -5.42 8.61
CA GLN A 536 -34.57 -4.45 7.72
C GLN A 536 -34.72 -4.84 6.26
N PRO A 537 -34.84 -3.86 5.34
CA PRO A 537 -34.76 -4.14 3.91
C PRO A 537 -33.51 -4.94 3.58
N VAL A 538 -33.59 -5.86 2.61
CA VAL A 538 -32.47 -6.78 2.29
C VAL A 538 -31.20 -6.02 1.93
N ASN A 539 -31.38 -4.87 1.27
CA ASN A 539 -30.34 -3.96 0.82
C ASN A 539 -29.75 -3.08 1.96
N ARG A 540 -30.18 -3.27 3.22
CA ARG A 540 -29.56 -2.63 4.38
C ARG A 540 -28.39 -3.45 4.90
N THR A 541 -27.31 -2.75 5.20
CA THR A 541 -26.10 -3.30 5.79
C THR A 541 -25.91 -2.70 7.18
N GLN A 542 -25.54 -3.54 8.15
CA GLN A 542 -25.35 -3.13 9.54
C GLN A 542 -24.03 -3.69 10.05
N MET A 543 -23.21 -2.84 10.66
CA MET A 543 -22.00 -3.27 11.36
C MET A 543 -22.33 -3.84 12.73
N LEU A 544 -21.66 -4.93 13.08
CA LEU A 544 -21.45 -5.37 14.45
C LEU A 544 -19.97 -5.20 14.81
N LEU A 545 -19.68 -4.31 15.76
CA LEU A 545 -18.32 -4.05 16.23
C LEU A 545 -17.80 -5.29 16.97
N LEU A 546 -16.62 -5.77 16.57
CA LEU A 546 -15.94 -6.89 17.18
C LEU A 546 -15.02 -6.38 18.30
N VAL A 547 -15.61 -6.10 19.47
CA VAL A 547 -14.88 -5.55 20.63
C VAL A 547 -14.25 -6.68 21.45
N SER A 548 -15.02 -7.72 21.74
CA SER A 548 -14.57 -8.93 22.45
C SER A 548 -15.63 -10.02 22.30
N PRO A 549 -15.26 -11.32 22.32
CA PRO A 549 -16.24 -12.41 22.18
C PRO A 549 -17.42 -12.28 23.15
N ALA A 550 -17.17 -11.88 24.40
CA ALA A 550 -18.20 -11.62 25.41
C ALA A 550 -19.25 -10.58 24.99
N LEU A 551 -18.83 -9.48 24.36
CA LEU A 551 -19.72 -8.38 23.95
C LEU A 551 -20.37 -8.63 22.58
N ASN A 552 -19.68 -9.38 21.72
CA ASN A 552 -20.17 -9.75 20.39
C ASN A 552 -21.33 -10.76 20.47
N ARG A 553 -21.40 -11.55 21.54
CA ARG A 553 -22.46 -12.55 21.79
C ARG A 553 -23.72 -11.90 22.35
N ASN A 554 -24.69 -11.67 21.48
CA ASN A 554 -25.97 -11.06 21.85
C ASN A 554 -27.18 -11.93 21.49
N ALA A 555 -28.32 -11.66 22.13
CA ALA A 555 -29.57 -12.40 21.97
C ALA A 555 -30.19 -12.32 20.57
N THR A 556 -29.76 -11.34 19.77
CA THR A 556 -30.38 -10.95 18.49
C THR A 556 -29.48 -11.22 17.30
N VAL A 557 -28.34 -11.90 17.47
CA VAL A 557 -27.40 -12.28 16.38
C VAL A 557 -27.22 -13.79 16.37
N GLY A 558 -27.41 -14.36 15.19
CA GLY A 558 -27.17 -15.74 14.84
C GLY A 558 -26.55 -15.79 13.43
N PHE A 559 -26.71 -16.91 12.74
CA PHE A 559 -26.09 -17.09 11.43
C PHE A 559 -26.77 -18.20 10.63
N ARG A 560 -26.39 -18.30 9.35
CA ARG A 560 -26.69 -19.42 8.46
C ARG A 560 -25.44 -19.80 7.69
N CYS A 561 -25.43 -20.95 7.03
CA CYS A 561 -24.28 -21.41 6.28
C CYS A 561 -24.56 -21.56 4.79
N VAL A 562 -23.48 -21.57 4.00
CA VAL A 562 -23.45 -21.91 2.58
C VAL A 562 -22.49 -23.06 2.31
N LYS A 563 -22.63 -23.67 1.14
CA LYS A 563 -21.78 -24.76 0.67
C LYS A 563 -21.64 -24.73 -0.85
N GLU A 564 -20.44 -25.01 -1.33
CA GLU A 564 -20.10 -24.98 -2.75
C GLU A 564 -20.82 -26.08 -3.52
N THR A 565 -21.17 -25.75 -4.76
CA THR A 565 -21.64 -26.72 -5.76
C THR A 565 -20.44 -27.27 -6.54
N LYS A 566 -20.64 -28.41 -7.22
CA LYS A 566 -19.58 -29.10 -7.96
C LYS A 566 -19.35 -28.49 -9.34
#